data_AF-A0AA37TVB6-F1
#
_entry.id   AF-A0AA37TVB6-F1
#
_cell.length_a   1.000
_cell.length_b   1.000
_cell.length_c   1.000
_cell.angle_alpha   90.00
_cell.angle_beta   90.00
_cell.angle_gamma   90.00
#
_symmetry.space_group_name_H-M   'P 1'
#
loop_
_entity.id
_entity.type
_entity.pdbx_description
1 polymer ?
#
loop_
_entity_poly.entity_id
_entity_poly.type
_entity_poly.pdbx_seq_one_letter_code
_entity_poly.pdbx_strand_id
1 'polypeptide(L)'
;MAQPPRRFQPVPGITVDLAGSTLSITGRAEIWGPQANALRATQIQNTINNAWTMRVGAVDFSCNIIVSHRTSSEPGRALQIEVLDMPGPSNVQMRAEGHPMQLNNREPDAYNWTAAHEFGHVLGLNDRYSESAASRASGDKGGPRHTPANPGYETNMMAVTGGTLSLQNALDLANETQPSEWGLDDDDEVRNWVNNHTAQQIQALSADVRLRGLEILMNGWVSGDDLRAMERLIGGVTNAIEARNIRTRIDPVRLTDLGQRTRLRVAMERMPR
;
A
#
# COMPACT_ATOMS: atom_id res chain seq x y z
N MET A 1 7.45 -10.73 22.03
CA MET A 1 8.65 -9.88 21.82
C MET A 1 8.17 -8.58 21.19
N ALA A 2 8.56 -7.43 21.73
CA ALA A 2 8.24 -6.14 21.09
C ALA A 2 8.95 -6.07 19.74
N GLN A 3 8.23 -5.70 18.67
CA GLN A 3 8.87 -5.49 17.38
C GLN A 3 9.82 -4.27 17.46
N PRO A 4 10.97 -4.30 16.78
CA PRO A 4 11.88 -3.16 16.74
C PRO A 4 11.17 -1.94 16.12
N PRO A 5 11.55 -0.70 16.51
CA PRO A 5 11.00 0.50 15.90
C PRO A 5 11.20 0.47 14.39
N ARG A 6 10.14 0.79 13.65
CA ARG A 6 10.11 0.79 12.19
C ARG A 6 9.58 2.11 11.68
N ARG A 7 10.38 2.78 10.85
CA ARG A 7 10.00 4.01 10.15
C ARG A 7 9.93 3.76 8.65
N PHE A 8 8.88 4.22 7.99
CA PHE A 8 8.76 4.16 6.54
C PHE A 8 7.98 5.36 5.98
N GLN A 9 8.09 5.55 4.66
CA GLN A 9 7.39 6.61 3.92
C GLN A 9 6.60 5.94 2.80
N PRO A 10 5.27 5.77 2.96
CA PRO A 10 4.48 5.06 1.96
C PRO A 10 4.30 5.89 0.68
N VAL A 11 4.28 7.22 0.82
CA VAL A 11 4.23 8.19 -0.27
C VAL A 11 5.07 9.42 0.09
N PRO A 12 5.46 10.28 -0.88
CA PRO A 12 6.10 11.55 -0.60
C PRO A 12 5.31 12.38 0.42
N GLY A 13 6.01 12.95 1.39
CA GLY A 13 5.41 13.83 2.40
C GLY A 13 4.69 13.12 3.56
N ILE A 14 4.50 11.79 3.53
CA ILE A 14 3.92 11.02 4.63
C ILE A 14 4.99 10.13 5.26
N THR A 15 5.02 10.10 6.58
CA THR A 15 5.90 9.24 7.37
C THR A 15 5.08 8.46 8.38
N VAL A 16 5.36 7.17 8.49
CA VAL A 16 4.80 6.28 9.50
C VAL A 16 5.93 5.77 10.39
N ASP A 17 5.75 5.94 11.70
CA ASP A 17 6.63 5.47 12.75
C ASP A 17 5.88 4.47 13.64
N LEU A 18 6.35 3.22 13.67
CA LEU A 18 5.85 2.14 14.52
C LEU A 18 6.87 1.88 15.62
N ALA A 19 6.51 2.03 16.88
CA ALA A 19 7.39 1.77 18.02
C ALA A 19 6.61 1.13 19.17
N GLY A 20 6.86 -0.16 19.41
CA GLY A 20 6.17 -0.91 20.46
C GLY A 20 4.66 -0.94 20.21
N SER A 21 3.89 -0.27 21.06
CA SER A 21 2.43 -0.15 20.94
C SER A 21 1.98 1.21 20.43
N THR A 22 2.88 1.98 19.81
CA THR A 22 2.57 3.30 19.26
C THR A 22 2.76 3.31 17.75
N LEU A 23 1.78 3.87 17.06
CA LEU A 23 1.78 4.12 15.63
C LEU A 23 1.57 5.62 15.42
N SER A 24 2.55 6.28 14.83
CA SER A 24 2.54 7.71 14.56
C SER A 24 2.63 7.98 13.06
N ILE A 25 1.62 8.67 12.53
CA ILE A 25 1.56 9.14 11.15
C ILE A 25 1.76 10.65 11.18
N THR A 26 2.74 11.14 10.44
CA THR A 26 2.99 12.59 10.29
C THR A 26 3.23 12.92 8.84
N GLY A 27 2.88 14.15 8.44
CA GLY A 27 3.17 14.54 7.08
C GLY A 27 2.50 15.80 6.57
N ARG A 28 2.61 15.97 5.25
CA ARG A 28 1.96 17.03 4.48
C ARG A 28 1.23 16.44 3.29
N ALA A 29 0.07 17.00 3.00
CA ALA A 29 -0.68 16.75 1.79
C ALA A 29 -1.09 18.08 1.14
N GLU A 30 -1.28 18.05 -0.17
CA GLU A 30 -1.75 19.16 -0.97
C GLU A 30 -2.97 18.72 -1.77
N ILE A 31 -4.09 19.41 -1.56
CA ILE A 31 -5.26 19.20 -2.41
C ILE A 31 -5.18 20.12 -3.63
N TRP A 32 -5.62 19.60 -4.77
CA TRP A 32 -5.68 20.31 -6.05
C TRP A 32 -6.83 19.78 -6.91
N GLY A 33 -7.11 20.43 -8.04
CA GLY A 33 -8.18 20.04 -8.96
C GLY A 33 -9.34 21.03 -9.00
N PRO A 34 -10.28 20.88 -9.94
CA PRO A 34 -11.35 21.87 -10.19
C PRO A 34 -12.26 22.12 -8.98
N GLN A 35 -12.33 21.14 -8.09
CA GLN A 35 -13.14 21.15 -6.89
C GLN A 35 -12.30 21.41 -5.63
N ALA A 36 -10.97 21.59 -5.71
CA ALA A 36 -10.18 21.87 -4.51
C ALA A 36 -10.41 23.31 -3.98
N ASN A 37 -10.47 23.45 -2.66
CA ASN A 37 -10.49 24.76 -1.98
C ASN A 37 -10.06 24.63 -0.51
N ALA A 38 -9.73 25.75 0.14
CA ALA A 38 -9.23 25.75 1.51
C ALA A 38 -10.18 25.12 2.54
N LEU A 39 -11.50 25.24 2.35
CA LEU A 39 -12.49 24.61 3.22
C LEU A 39 -12.40 23.08 3.13
N ARG A 40 -12.34 22.53 1.91
CA ARG A 40 -12.18 21.10 1.66
C ARG A 40 -10.84 20.58 2.20
N ALA A 41 -9.76 21.35 2.07
CA ALA A 41 -8.46 20.99 2.66
C ALA A 41 -8.57 20.83 4.18
N THR A 42 -9.22 21.78 4.84
CA THR A 42 -9.45 21.75 6.30
C THR A 42 -10.32 20.56 6.70
N GLN A 43 -11.39 20.28 5.95
CA GLN A 43 -12.27 19.13 6.19
C GLN A 43 -11.50 17.81 6.08
N ILE A 44 -10.77 17.59 4.98
CA ILE A 44 -9.95 16.39 4.76
C ILE A 44 -8.92 16.23 5.87
N GLN A 45 -8.21 17.30 6.24
CA GLN A 45 -7.23 17.29 7.33
C GLN A 45 -7.85 16.82 8.63
N ASN A 46 -8.96 17.45 9.03
CA ASN A 46 -9.61 17.17 10.30
C ASN A 46 -10.15 15.75 10.32
N THR A 47 -10.79 15.30 9.22
CA THR A 47 -11.31 13.95 9.13
C THR A 47 -10.19 12.92 9.23
N ILE A 48 -9.11 13.05 8.46
CA ILE A 48 -8.00 12.09 8.52
C ILE A 48 -7.35 12.09 9.90
N ASN A 49 -7.00 13.26 10.45
CA ASN A 49 -6.37 13.33 11.76
C ASN A 49 -7.27 12.77 12.87
N ASN A 50 -8.58 13.01 12.83
CA ASN A 50 -9.51 12.48 13.81
C ASN A 50 -9.72 10.97 13.66
N ALA A 51 -9.91 10.49 12.43
CA ALA A 51 -10.11 9.08 12.14
C ALA A 51 -8.89 8.24 12.54
N TRP A 52 -7.68 8.76 12.30
CA TRP A 52 -6.40 8.09 12.52
C TRP A 52 -5.70 8.48 13.83
N THR A 53 -6.39 9.16 14.73
CA THR A 53 -5.92 9.44 16.10
C THR A 53 -6.87 8.83 17.11
N MET A 54 -6.51 7.66 17.64
CA MET A 54 -7.28 7.01 18.68
C MET A 54 -6.46 5.96 19.43
N ARG A 55 -6.96 5.53 20.58
CA ARG A 55 -6.44 4.37 21.28
C ARG A 55 -7.34 3.18 21.05
N VAL A 56 -6.76 2.06 20.59
CA VAL A 56 -7.47 0.78 20.46
C VAL A 56 -6.78 -0.28 21.32
N GLY A 57 -7.41 -0.62 22.44
CA GLY A 57 -6.82 -1.54 23.44
C GLY A 57 -5.50 -0.99 23.99
N ALA A 58 -4.41 -1.69 23.69
CA ALA A 58 -3.06 -1.29 24.09
C ALA A 58 -2.31 -0.44 23.04
N VAL A 59 -2.87 -0.27 21.83
CA VAL A 59 -2.23 0.44 20.73
C VAL A 59 -2.70 1.89 20.67
N ASP A 60 -1.76 2.83 20.61
CA ASP A 60 -2.00 4.26 20.44
C ASP A 60 -1.70 4.66 19.00
N PHE A 61 -2.73 5.10 18.27
CA PHE A 61 -2.62 5.73 16.96
C PHE A 61 -2.59 7.24 17.13
N SER A 62 -1.64 7.89 16.48
CA SER A 62 -1.55 9.34 16.39
C SER A 62 -1.37 9.73 14.93
N CYS A 63 -2.23 10.61 14.43
CA CYS A 63 -2.10 11.16 13.09
C CYS A 63 -2.06 12.68 13.13
N ASN A 64 -1.02 13.25 12.53
CA ASN A 64 -0.85 14.68 12.37
C ASN A 64 -0.33 15.00 10.98
N ILE A 65 -1.25 15.03 10.02
CA ILE A 65 -0.98 15.57 8.69
C ILE A 65 -1.47 17.01 8.59
N ILE A 66 -0.78 17.79 7.75
CA ILE A 66 -1.20 19.14 7.36
C ILE A 66 -1.66 19.09 5.91
N VAL A 67 -2.89 19.51 5.64
CA VAL A 67 -3.44 19.54 4.28
C VAL A 67 -3.61 20.99 3.84
N SER A 68 -2.90 21.38 2.78
CA SER A 68 -3.04 22.71 2.17
C SER A 68 -3.74 22.64 0.81
N HIS A 69 -4.44 23.71 0.45
CA HIS A 69 -4.92 23.89 -0.92
C HIS A 69 -3.82 24.51 -1.79
N ARG A 70 -3.47 23.84 -2.88
CA ARG A 70 -2.51 24.34 -3.85
C ARG A 70 -3.23 25.05 -5.00
N THR A 71 -2.82 26.28 -5.29
CA THR A 71 -3.32 27.07 -6.42
C THR A 71 -2.47 26.91 -7.69
N SER A 72 -1.26 26.37 -7.57
CA SER A 72 -0.35 26.04 -8.68
C SER A 72 -0.77 24.73 -9.39
N SER A 73 -0.52 24.67 -10.70
CA SER A 73 -0.65 23.45 -11.51
C SER A 73 0.48 22.44 -11.30
N GLU A 74 1.64 22.89 -10.83
CA GLU A 74 2.81 22.03 -10.64
C GLU A 74 2.68 21.16 -9.38
N PRO A 75 2.90 19.83 -9.45
CA PRO A 75 2.86 18.96 -8.29
C PRO A 75 3.99 19.27 -7.30
N GLY A 76 3.65 19.34 -6.01
CA GLY A 76 4.60 19.51 -4.91
C GLY A 76 5.27 18.19 -4.49
N ARG A 77 6.04 18.23 -3.39
CA ARG A 77 6.71 17.05 -2.80
C ARG A 77 5.94 16.42 -1.63
N ALA A 78 4.67 16.79 -1.48
CA ALA A 78 3.74 16.29 -0.47
C ALA A 78 2.81 15.21 -1.07
N LEU A 79 2.01 14.52 -0.24
CA LEU A 79 0.93 13.68 -0.73
C LEU A 79 0.00 14.53 -1.60
N GLN A 80 -0.29 14.06 -2.80
CA GLN A 80 -1.17 14.75 -3.72
C GLN A 80 -2.61 14.25 -3.52
N ILE A 81 -3.58 15.14 -3.39
CA ILE A 81 -5.00 14.80 -3.31
C ILE A 81 -5.75 15.55 -4.39
N GLU A 82 -6.21 14.85 -5.41
CA GLU A 82 -7.02 15.46 -6.46
C GLU A 82 -8.50 15.45 -6.06
N VAL A 83 -9.15 16.60 -6.15
CA VAL A 83 -10.58 16.74 -5.91
C VAL A 83 -11.26 17.12 -7.22
N LEU A 84 -12.08 16.21 -7.72
CA LEU A 84 -12.72 16.34 -9.03
C LEU A 84 -14.10 15.67 -9.04
N ASP A 85 -14.88 16.01 -10.05
CA ASP A 85 -16.09 15.29 -10.39
C ASP A 85 -15.72 14.13 -11.33
N MET A 86 -15.93 12.88 -10.89
CA MET A 86 -15.61 11.70 -11.71
C MET A 86 -16.76 10.68 -11.76
N PRO A 87 -16.82 9.81 -12.79
CA PRO A 87 -17.90 8.85 -12.96
C PRO A 87 -17.80 7.65 -12.00
N GLY A 88 -16.59 7.27 -11.58
CA GLY A 88 -16.32 6.19 -10.64
C GLY A 88 -16.12 6.67 -9.20
N PRO A 89 -15.85 5.76 -8.26
CA PRO A 89 -15.62 6.12 -6.88
C PRO A 89 -14.27 6.83 -6.67
N SER A 90 -14.13 7.45 -5.50
CA SER A 90 -12.82 7.83 -4.94
C SER A 90 -11.87 6.63 -4.96
N ASN A 91 -10.57 6.90 -5.15
CA ASN A 91 -9.55 5.86 -5.23
C ASN A 91 -8.14 6.42 -4.99
N VAL A 92 -7.17 5.55 -4.73
CA VAL A 92 -5.73 5.89 -4.73
C VAL A 92 -5.04 5.28 -5.93
N GLN A 93 -4.46 6.12 -6.79
CA GLN A 93 -3.72 5.65 -7.96
C GLN A 93 -2.23 5.54 -7.67
N MET A 94 -1.81 4.40 -7.09
CA MET A 94 -0.41 4.08 -6.81
C MET A 94 0.49 3.90 -8.05
N ARG A 95 0.09 4.40 -9.24
CA ARG A 95 0.88 4.29 -10.50
C ARG A 95 1.09 5.62 -11.22
N ALA A 96 0.29 6.65 -10.93
CA ALA A 96 0.53 8.00 -11.46
C ALA A 96 1.70 8.64 -10.69
N GLU A 97 2.57 9.38 -11.38
CA GLU A 97 3.74 10.08 -10.78
C GLU A 97 3.33 10.86 -9.52
N GLY A 98 3.60 10.31 -8.32
CA GLY A 98 3.27 10.93 -7.04
C GLY A 98 1.94 10.52 -6.36
N HIS A 99 1.32 9.44 -6.83
CA HIS A 99 0.16 8.72 -6.26
C HIS A 99 -0.95 9.61 -5.68
N PRO A 100 -1.67 10.33 -6.55
CA PRO A 100 -2.72 11.23 -6.14
C PRO A 100 -3.89 10.40 -5.64
N MET A 101 -4.19 10.56 -4.35
CA MET A 101 -5.47 10.17 -3.79
C MET A 101 -6.55 11.00 -4.50
N GLN A 102 -7.48 10.35 -5.20
CA GLN A 102 -8.56 11.03 -5.92
C GLN A 102 -9.85 10.94 -5.11
N LEU A 103 -10.44 12.11 -4.82
CA LEU A 103 -11.71 12.22 -4.12
C LEU A 103 -12.79 12.69 -5.08
N ASN A 104 -13.82 11.84 -5.25
CA ASN A 104 -14.96 12.17 -6.09
C ASN A 104 -15.89 13.14 -5.34
N ASN A 105 -15.90 14.40 -5.75
CA ASN A 105 -16.77 15.42 -5.18
C ASN A 105 -18.27 15.10 -5.25
N ARG A 106 -18.68 14.15 -6.11
CA ARG A 106 -20.08 13.71 -6.21
C ARG A 106 -20.49 12.72 -5.13
N GLU A 107 -19.54 12.15 -4.39
CA GLU A 107 -19.84 11.26 -3.28
C GLU A 107 -20.31 12.07 -2.06
N PRO A 108 -21.41 11.67 -1.40
CA PRO A 108 -21.91 12.36 -0.22
C PRO A 108 -20.88 12.50 0.91
N ASP A 109 -19.96 11.54 1.03
CA ASP A 109 -18.96 11.44 2.10
C ASP A 109 -17.51 11.58 1.64
N ALA A 110 -17.28 12.13 0.45
CA ALA A 110 -15.96 12.29 -0.17
C ALA A 110 -14.90 12.86 0.78
N TYR A 111 -15.28 13.87 1.57
CA TYR A 111 -14.38 14.60 2.48
C TYR A 111 -14.46 14.13 3.94
N ASN A 112 -15.32 13.14 4.22
CA ASN A 112 -15.54 12.55 5.53
C ASN A 112 -14.92 11.15 5.54
N TRP A 113 -15.75 10.12 5.73
CA TRP A 113 -15.31 8.73 5.82
C TRP A 113 -14.47 8.31 4.61
N THR A 114 -14.85 8.70 3.38
CA THR A 114 -14.09 8.32 2.18
C THR A 114 -12.66 8.85 2.24
N ALA A 115 -12.45 10.12 2.60
CA ALA A 115 -11.10 10.66 2.74
C ALA A 115 -10.25 9.89 3.77
N ALA A 116 -10.85 9.45 4.88
CA ALA A 116 -10.14 8.64 5.87
C ALA A 116 -9.83 7.22 5.36
N HIS A 117 -10.76 6.62 4.62
CA HIS A 117 -10.61 5.29 4.01
C HIS A 117 -9.52 5.28 2.93
N GLU A 118 -9.58 6.21 1.97
CA GLU A 118 -8.57 6.35 0.92
C GLU A 118 -7.20 6.67 1.51
N PHE A 119 -7.14 7.43 2.61
CA PHE A 119 -5.88 7.63 3.33
C PHE A 119 -5.33 6.32 3.91
N GLY A 120 -6.19 5.38 4.30
CA GLY A 120 -5.77 4.01 4.65
C GLY A 120 -5.04 3.31 3.50
N HIS A 121 -5.53 3.45 2.27
CA HIS A 121 -4.82 2.96 1.08
C HIS A 121 -3.49 3.68 0.86
N VAL A 122 -3.43 5.00 1.07
CA VAL A 122 -2.16 5.77 1.05
C VAL A 122 -1.15 5.19 2.04
N LEU A 123 -1.60 4.71 3.20
CA LEU A 123 -0.75 4.07 4.20
C LEU A 123 -0.34 2.64 3.85
N GLY A 124 -0.90 2.06 2.78
CA GLY A 124 -0.61 0.71 2.28
C GLY A 124 -1.65 -0.33 2.67
N LEU A 125 -2.76 0.05 3.30
CA LEU A 125 -3.79 -0.91 3.69
C LEU A 125 -4.62 -1.35 2.49
N ASN A 126 -4.95 -2.64 2.46
CA ASN A 126 -5.89 -3.18 1.48
C ASN A 126 -7.33 -2.98 1.94
N ASP A 127 -8.24 -3.03 0.97
CA ASP A 127 -9.64 -3.29 1.27
C ASP A 127 -9.80 -4.62 2.01
N ARG A 128 -10.71 -4.60 2.98
CA ARG A 128 -11.04 -5.73 3.86
C ARG A 128 -12.46 -6.22 3.61
N TYR A 129 -12.89 -6.12 2.36
CA TYR A 129 -14.11 -6.72 1.83
C TYR A 129 -13.78 -7.60 0.63
N SER A 130 -14.70 -8.48 0.27
CA SER A 130 -14.64 -9.26 -0.96
C SER A 130 -15.60 -8.68 -1.99
N GLU A 131 -15.21 -8.65 -3.26
CA GLU A 131 -16.06 -8.14 -4.34
C GLU A 131 -15.91 -9.00 -5.59
N SER A 132 -17.03 -9.32 -6.24
CA SER A 132 -17.02 -10.00 -7.54
C SER A 132 -16.62 -9.07 -8.68
N ALA A 133 -16.00 -9.60 -9.74
CA ALA A 133 -15.62 -8.82 -10.92
C ALA A 133 -16.83 -8.10 -11.57
N ALA A 134 -18.01 -8.72 -11.54
CA ALA A 134 -19.24 -8.12 -12.05
C ALA A 134 -19.73 -6.93 -11.21
N SER A 135 -19.63 -7.04 -9.87
CA SER A 135 -19.91 -5.92 -8.96
C SER A 135 -18.97 -4.75 -9.22
N ARG A 136 -17.67 -5.03 -9.38
CA ARG A 136 -16.66 -4.00 -9.65
C ARG A 136 -16.93 -3.25 -10.94
N ALA A 137 -17.15 -3.98 -12.03
CA ALA A 137 -17.46 -3.38 -13.33
C ALA A 137 -18.77 -2.57 -13.33
N SER A 138 -19.71 -2.89 -12.44
CA SER A 138 -20.91 -2.08 -12.21
C SER A 138 -20.54 -0.79 -11.46
N GLY A 139 -19.75 -0.90 -10.39
CA GLY A 139 -19.25 0.22 -9.60
C GLY A 139 -18.45 1.25 -10.40
N ASP A 140 -17.58 0.79 -11.31
CA ASP A 140 -16.76 1.66 -12.17
C ASP A 140 -17.61 2.58 -13.09
N LYS A 141 -18.88 2.21 -13.30
CA LYS A 141 -19.86 2.98 -14.09
C LYS A 141 -20.87 3.72 -13.21
N GLY A 142 -20.63 3.83 -11.91
CA GLY A 142 -21.54 4.44 -10.94
C GLY A 142 -22.73 3.55 -10.55
N GLY A 143 -22.68 2.25 -10.84
CA GLY A 143 -23.69 1.27 -10.45
C GLY A 143 -23.51 0.75 -9.01
N PRO A 144 -24.48 -0.02 -8.49
CA PRO A 144 -24.43 -0.57 -7.14
C PRO A 144 -23.30 -1.60 -7.01
N ARG A 145 -22.57 -1.54 -5.89
CA ARG A 145 -21.53 -2.50 -5.52
C ARG A 145 -22.02 -3.40 -4.39
N HIS A 146 -21.55 -4.65 -4.37
CA HIS A 146 -21.74 -5.59 -3.27
C HIS A 146 -20.37 -5.99 -2.73
N THR A 147 -20.03 -5.42 -1.57
CA THR A 147 -18.71 -5.51 -0.94
C THR A 147 -18.84 -6.06 0.49
N PRO A 148 -19.22 -7.35 0.68
CA PRO A 148 -19.30 -7.94 2.01
C PRO A 148 -17.93 -7.92 2.69
N ALA A 149 -17.92 -7.41 3.93
CA ALA A 149 -16.73 -7.39 4.78
C ALA A 149 -16.17 -8.80 4.98
N ASN A 150 -14.85 -8.89 5.04
CA ASN A 150 -14.16 -10.12 5.41
C ASN A 150 -14.47 -10.45 6.88
N PRO A 151 -14.53 -11.74 7.27
CA PRO A 151 -14.77 -12.13 8.65
C PRO A 151 -13.80 -11.44 9.63
N GLY A 152 -14.33 -10.81 10.67
CA GLY A 152 -13.58 -10.05 11.67
C GLY A 152 -13.33 -8.58 11.32
N TYR A 153 -13.84 -8.10 10.18
CA TYR A 153 -13.72 -6.71 9.70
C TYR A 153 -15.08 -6.01 9.55
N GLU A 154 -16.15 -6.55 10.13
CA GLU A 154 -17.54 -6.12 9.88
C GLU A 154 -17.84 -4.67 10.32
N THR A 155 -16.97 -4.07 11.13
CA THR A 155 -17.07 -2.66 11.55
C THR A 155 -15.84 -1.84 11.16
N ASN A 156 -14.93 -2.42 10.37
CA ASN A 156 -13.62 -1.85 10.08
C ASN A 156 -13.71 -0.78 8.99
N MET A 157 -12.96 0.31 9.16
CA MET A 157 -12.84 1.41 8.19
C MET A 157 -12.44 0.94 6.79
N MET A 158 -11.63 -0.09 6.65
CA MET A 158 -11.18 -0.62 5.36
C MET A 158 -12.16 -1.65 4.76
N ALA A 159 -13.28 -1.96 5.42
CA ALA A 159 -14.21 -2.99 4.97
C ALA A 159 -15.63 -2.48 4.70
N VAL A 160 -16.11 -1.53 5.51
CA VAL A 160 -17.51 -1.09 5.49
C VAL A 160 -17.59 0.42 5.50
N THR A 161 -18.44 0.98 4.64
CA THR A 161 -18.77 2.41 4.63
C THR A 161 -19.26 2.87 6.00
N GLY A 162 -18.64 3.92 6.55
CA GLY A 162 -18.89 4.40 7.90
C GLY A 162 -18.20 3.60 9.01
N GLY A 163 -17.41 2.58 8.68
CA GLY A 163 -16.60 1.82 9.63
C GLY A 163 -15.54 2.68 10.33
N THR A 164 -15.03 2.19 11.45
CA THR A 164 -14.03 2.89 12.28
C THR A 164 -12.72 2.12 12.32
N LEU A 165 -11.66 2.79 12.78
CA LEU A 165 -10.42 2.08 13.09
C LEU A 165 -10.64 1.07 14.22
N SER A 166 -9.88 -0.01 14.15
CA SER A 166 -9.90 -1.14 15.05
C SER A 166 -8.48 -1.67 15.25
N LEU A 167 -8.30 -2.65 16.15
CA LEU A 167 -7.00 -3.24 16.40
C LEU A 167 -6.47 -3.93 15.13
N GLN A 168 -7.37 -4.47 14.31
CA GLN A 168 -7.05 -5.06 13.02
C GLN A 168 -6.32 -4.06 12.12
N ASN A 169 -6.70 -2.77 12.09
CA ASN A 169 -5.98 -1.78 11.29
C ASN A 169 -4.53 -1.56 11.74
N ALA A 170 -4.24 -1.66 13.04
CA ALA A 170 -2.88 -1.54 13.55
C ALA A 170 -2.05 -2.78 13.20
N LEU A 171 -2.65 -3.96 13.37
CA LEU A 171 -2.02 -5.22 12.98
C LEU A 171 -1.77 -5.24 11.48
N ASP A 172 -2.74 -4.77 10.70
CA ASP A 172 -2.62 -4.61 9.26
C ASP A 172 -1.53 -3.61 8.96
N LEU A 173 -1.49 -2.39 9.49
CA LEU A 173 -0.41 -1.46 9.16
C LEU A 173 0.99 -1.95 9.59
N ALA A 174 1.07 -2.70 10.69
CA ALA A 174 2.31 -3.33 11.12
C ALA A 174 2.78 -4.45 10.16
N ASN A 175 1.83 -5.16 9.52
CA ASN A 175 2.08 -6.31 8.66
C ASN A 175 2.06 -5.98 7.15
N GLU A 176 1.08 -5.19 6.71
CA GLU A 176 0.76 -4.60 5.38
C GLU A 176 1.60 -3.37 5.02
N THR A 177 2.85 -3.35 5.45
CA THR A 177 3.90 -2.62 4.72
C THR A 177 4.37 -3.36 3.45
N GLN A 178 3.66 -4.43 3.13
CA GLN A 178 3.77 -5.22 1.92
C GLN A 178 3.10 -4.42 0.80
N PRO A 179 3.55 -4.53 -0.46
CA PRO A 179 2.76 -4.01 -1.58
C PRO A 179 1.32 -4.51 -1.44
N SER A 180 0.35 -3.64 -1.69
CA SER A 180 -1.06 -4.03 -1.74
C SER A 180 -1.22 -5.20 -2.71
N GLU A 181 -2.23 -6.06 -2.53
CA GLU A 181 -2.48 -7.17 -3.47
C GLU A 181 -2.72 -6.70 -4.92
N TRP A 182 -2.91 -5.40 -5.10
CA TRP A 182 -3.15 -4.62 -6.32
C TRP A 182 -1.90 -3.99 -6.96
N GLY A 183 -0.72 -4.22 -6.37
CA GLY A 183 0.56 -3.62 -6.79
C GLY A 183 1.67 -4.64 -7.07
N LEU A 184 1.31 -5.90 -7.30
CA LEU A 184 2.19 -6.95 -7.84
C LEU A 184 1.38 -7.80 -8.83
N ASP A 185 0.91 -7.18 -9.91
CA ASP A 185 0.19 -7.86 -10.99
C ASP A 185 1.09 -8.07 -12.22
N ASP A 186 2.15 -7.29 -12.36
CA ASP A 186 3.17 -7.42 -13.41
C ASP A 186 4.61 -7.20 -12.89
N ASP A 187 5.60 -7.47 -13.76
CA ASP A 187 7.02 -7.38 -13.43
C ASP A 187 7.47 -5.92 -13.18
N ASP A 188 6.92 -4.95 -13.91
CA ASP A 188 7.18 -3.53 -13.73
C ASP A 188 6.82 -3.05 -12.32
N GLU A 189 5.68 -3.47 -11.81
CA GLU A 189 5.22 -3.16 -10.46
C GLU A 189 6.14 -3.74 -9.38
N VAL A 190 6.51 -5.02 -9.52
CA VAL A 190 7.43 -5.67 -8.58
C VAL A 190 8.78 -4.94 -8.59
N ARG A 191 9.31 -4.60 -9.79
CA ARG A 191 10.55 -3.85 -9.93
C ARG A 191 10.47 -2.48 -9.26
N ASN A 192 9.43 -1.72 -9.57
CA ASN A 192 9.23 -0.37 -9.03
C ASN A 192 9.13 -0.39 -7.51
N TRP A 193 8.36 -1.32 -6.95
CA TRP A 193 8.25 -1.48 -5.51
C TRP A 193 9.61 -1.81 -4.89
N VAL A 194 10.30 -2.84 -5.38
CA VAL A 194 11.60 -3.24 -4.84
C VAL A 194 12.62 -2.09 -4.94
N ASN A 195 12.61 -1.32 -6.03
CA ASN A 195 13.53 -0.21 -6.24
C ASN A 195 13.33 0.95 -5.27
N ASN A 196 12.08 1.21 -4.88
CA ASN A 196 11.72 2.30 -3.98
C ASN A 196 11.78 1.93 -2.49
N HIS A 197 12.14 0.68 -2.14
CA HIS A 197 12.15 0.21 -0.76
C HIS A 197 13.55 -0.18 -0.27
N THR A 198 13.84 0.13 0.99
CA THR A 198 15.10 -0.24 1.66
C THR A 198 15.21 -1.75 1.90
N ALA A 199 16.42 -2.25 2.13
CA ALA A 199 16.64 -3.67 2.45
C ALA A 199 15.84 -4.14 3.67
N GLN A 200 15.69 -3.29 4.69
CA GLN A 200 14.90 -3.59 5.90
C GLN A 200 13.41 -3.74 5.57
N GLN A 201 12.87 -2.87 4.71
CA GLN A 201 11.47 -2.97 4.26
C GLN A 201 11.24 -4.21 3.41
N ILE A 202 12.18 -4.54 2.52
CA ILE A 202 12.11 -5.76 1.70
C ILE A 202 12.20 -7.02 2.58
N GLN A 203 13.05 -7.01 3.61
CA GLN A 203 13.15 -8.10 4.59
C GLN A 203 11.85 -8.29 5.38
N ALA A 204 11.11 -7.21 5.64
CA ALA A 204 9.84 -7.26 6.36
C ALA A 204 8.65 -7.79 5.53
N LEU A 205 8.82 -8.09 4.23
CA LEU A 205 7.78 -8.75 3.44
C LEU A 205 7.43 -10.13 4.03
N SER A 206 6.14 -10.49 3.96
CA SER A 206 5.72 -11.86 4.20
C SER A 206 6.33 -12.81 3.16
N ALA A 207 6.43 -14.08 3.53
CA ALA A 207 6.90 -15.11 2.63
C ALA A 207 6.03 -15.22 1.37
N ASP A 208 4.71 -15.09 1.51
CA ASP A 208 3.76 -15.24 0.40
C ASP A 208 3.88 -14.09 -0.60
N VAL A 209 3.98 -12.85 -0.14
CA VAL A 209 4.14 -11.67 -1.01
C VAL A 209 5.50 -11.70 -1.71
N ARG A 210 6.56 -12.05 -0.99
CA ARG A 210 7.90 -12.19 -1.57
C ARG A 210 7.91 -13.26 -2.67
N LEU A 211 7.28 -14.40 -2.41
CA LEU A 211 7.18 -15.52 -3.34
C LEU A 211 6.35 -15.16 -4.58
N ARG A 212 5.20 -14.51 -4.40
CA ARG A 212 4.39 -13.98 -5.52
C ARG A 212 5.21 -13.03 -6.38
N GLY A 213 5.93 -12.08 -5.78
CA GLY A 213 6.80 -11.16 -6.52
C GLY A 213 7.89 -11.88 -7.33
N LEU A 214 8.51 -12.92 -6.76
CA LEU A 214 9.49 -13.74 -7.49
C LEU A 214 8.85 -14.49 -8.67
N GLU A 215 7.65 -15.05 -8.49
CA GLU A 215 6.95 -15.77 -9.56
C GLU A 215 6.55 -14.86 -10.72
N ILE A 216 6.13 -13.63 -10.42
CA ILE A 216 5.80 -12.62 -11.42
C ILE A 216 7.05 -12.21 -12.20
N LEU A 217 8.16 -11.89 -11.53
CA LEU A 217 9.42 -11.53 -12.18
C LEU A 217 10.00 -12.68 -13.02
N MET A 218 9.64 -13.92 -12.70
CA MET A 218 10.01 -15.12 -13.46
C MET A 218 9.05 -15.45 -14.61
N ASN A 219 7.94 -14.75 -14.74
CA ASN A 219 6.93 -15.04 -15.74
C ASN A 219 7.26 -14.34 -17.06
N GLY A 220 7.72 -15.10 -18.06
CA GLY A 220 8.03 -14.59 -19.39
C GLY A 220 9.51 -14.33 -19.61
N TRP A 221 9.83 -13.27 -20.37
CA TRP A 221 11.22 -12.88 -20.62
C TRP A 221 11.77 -12.12 -19.42
N VAL A 222 12.89 -12.59 -18.87
CA VAL A 222 13.52 -12.01 -17.68
C VAL A 222 14.62 -11.03 -18.10
N SER A 223 14.46 -9.78 -17.73
CA SER A 223 15.43 -8.71 -17.96
C SER A 223 16.55 -8.71 -16.91
N GLY A 224 17.56 -7.86 -17.13
CA GLY A 224 18.56 -7.59 -16.11
C GLY A 224 18.00 -6.90 -14.86
N ASP A 225 16.92 -6.12 -15.01
CA ASP A 225 16.24 -5.45 -13.90
C ASP A 225 15.41 -6.40 -13.06
N ASP A 226 14.74 -7.37 -13.68
CA ASP A 226 14.02 -8.43 -12.98
C ASP A 226 14.97 -9.22 -12.10
N LEU A 227 16.14 -9.55 -12.64
CA LEU A 227 17.16 -10.26 -11.88
C LEU A 227 17.68 -9.45 -10.67
N ARG A 228 17.87 -8.14 -10.83
CA ARG A 228 18.24 -7.26 -9.70
C ARG A 228 17.13 -7.21 -8.65
N ALA A 229 15.87 -7.14 -9.07
CA ALA A 229 14.73 -7.14 -8.15
C ALA A 229 14.61 -8.49 -7.41
N MET A 230 14.76 -9.62 -8.12
CA MET A 230 14.78 -10.96 -7.53
C MET A 230 15.91 -11.12 -6.50
N GLU A 231 17.13 -10.67 -6.82
CA GLU A 231 18.28 -10.72 -5.90
C GLU A 231 18.00 -9.94 -4.61
N ARG A 232 17.33 -8.79 -4.69
CA ARG A 232 16.94 -8.00 -3.52
C ARG A 232 15.85 -8.68 -2.69
N LEU A 233 14.82 -9.24 -3.33
CA LEU A 233 13.77 -10.01 -2.67
C LEU A 233 14.35 -11.23 -1.92
N ILE A 234 15.21 -12.00 -2.59
CA ILE A 234 15.92 -13.15 -2.02
C ILE A 234 16.84 -12.73 -0.87
N GLY A 235 17.52 -11.59 -1.01
CA GLY A 235 18.37 -11.02 0.04
C GLY A 235 17.61 -10.67 1.33
N GLY A 236 16.29 -10.50 1.27
CA GLY A 236 15.42 -10.28 2.44
C GLY A 236 15.02 -11.55 3.19
N VAL A 237 15.34 -12.75 2.69
CA VAL A 237 14.93 -14.02 3.29
C VAL A 237 15.81 -14.36 4.50
N THR A 238 15.19 -14.47 5.68
CA THR A 238 15.91 -14.64 6.96
C THR A 238 15.61 -15.92 7.70
N ASN A 239 14.67 -16.74 7.22
CA ASN A 239 14.31 -18.01 7.85
C ASN A 239 14.36 -19.19 6.87
N ALA A 240 14.64 -20.38 7.39
CA ALA A 240 14.86 -21.60 6.61
C ALA A 240 13.59 -22.16 5.95
N ILE A 241 12.43 -21.99 6.60
CA ILE A 241 11.14 -22.49 6.10
C ILE A 241 10.78 -21.77 4.80
N GLU A 242 10.85 -20.45 4.83
CA GLU A 242 10.64 -19.62 3.65
C GLU A 242 11.67 -19.91 2.56
N ALA A 243 12.95 -19.98 2.91
CA ALA A 243 14.01 -20.30 1.93
C ALA A 243 13.74 -21.64 1.22
N ARG A 244 13.20 -22.63 1.93
CA ARG A 244 12.76 -23.91 1.36
C ARG A 244 11.58 -23.72 0.41
N ASN A 245 10.55 -22.95 0.80
CA ASN A 245 9.38 -22.68 -0.04
C ASN A 245 9.74 -21.94 -1.33
N ILE A 246 10.70 -21.01 -1.28
CA ILE A 246 11.21 -20.33 -2.47
C ILE A 246 11.95 -21.33 -3.36
N ARG A 247 12.84 -22.16 -2.80
CA ARG A 247 13.60 -23.17 -3.57
C ARG A 247 12.72 -24.21 -4.27
N THR A 248 11.52 -24.50 -3.77
CA THR A 248 10.62 -25.46 -4.40
C THR A 248 9.81 -24.88 -5.56
N ARG A 249 9.66 -23.55 -5.64
CA ARG A 249 8.80 -22.87 -6.63
C ARG A 249 9.57 -22.05 -7.66
N ILE A 250 10.73 -21.53 -7.28
CA ILE A 250 11.60 -20.73 -8.13
C ILE A 250 12.72 -21.62 -8.68
N ASP A 251 12.65 -21.96 -9.97
CA ASP A 251 13.67 -22.78 -10.64
C ASP A 251 14.54 -21.94 -11.57
N PRO A 252 15.81 -21.65 -11.21
CA PRO A 252 16.71 -20.91 -12.07
C PRO A 252 16.86 -21.51 -13.46
N VAL A 253 16.71 -22.83 -13.64
CA VAL A 253 16.86 -23.49 -14.95
C VAL A 253 15.89 -22.96 -16.01
N ARG A 254 14.76 -22.35 -15.60
CA ARG A 254 13.79 -21.70 -16.50
C ARG A 254 14.36 -20.50 -17.25
N LEU A 255 15.44 -19.88 -16.76
CA LEU A 255 16.08 -18.74 -17.41
C LEU A 255 16.93 -19.22 -18.60
N THR A 256 16.78 -18.59 -19.77
CA THR A 256 17.50 -18.98 -20.98
C THR A 256 18.97 -18.53 -20.95
N ASP A 257 19.27 -17.37 -20.35
CA ASP A 257 20.64 -16.87 -20.21
C ASP A 257 21.42 -17.56 -19.08
N LEU A 258 22.64 -18.01 -19.38
CA LEU A 258 23.48 -18.73 -18.41
C LEU A 258 23.99 -17.82 -17.28
N GLY A 259 24.24 -16.55 -17.58
CA GLY A 259 24.66 -15.55 -16.60
C GLY A 259 23.55 -15.27 -15.58
N GLN A 260 22.32 -15.06 -16.06
CA GLN A 260 21.15 -14.87 -15.22
C GLN A 260 20.87 -16.10 -14.34
N ARG A 261 20.95 -17.31 -14.90
CA ARG A 261 20.87 -18.58 -14.15
C ARG A 261 21.84 -18.65 -12.99
N THR A 262 23.10 -18.33 -13.28
CA THR A 262 24.18 -18.41 -12.30
C THR A 262 23.96 -17.41 -11.17
N ARG A 263 23.61 -16.17 -11.51
CA ARG A 263 23.33 -15.10 -10.54
C ARG A 263 22.17 -15.45 -9.61
N LEU A 264 21.05 -15.92 -10.15
CA LEU A 264 19.89 -16.30 -9.34
C LEU A 264 20.23 -17.47 -8.40
N ARG A 265 20.95 -18.49 -8.90
CA ARG A 265 21.41 -19.61 -8.07
C ARG A 265 22.29 -19.15 -6.91
N VAL A 266 23.27 -18.28 -7.17
CA VAL A 266 24.14 -17.73 -6.14
C VAL A 266 23.34 -16.94 -5.10
N ALA A 267 22.34 -16.15 -5.51
CA ALA A 267 21.45 -15.47 -4.57
C ALA A 267 20.69 -16.46 -3.68
N MET A 268 20.13 -17.53 -4.27
CA MET A 268 19.38 -18.55 -3.52
C MET A 268 20.25 -19.39 -2.57
N GLU A 269 21.52 -19.59 -2.90
CA GLU A 269 22.50 -20.26 -2.03
C GLU A 269 22.84 -19.45 -0.78
N ARG A 270 22.69 -18.13 -0.83
CA ARG A 270 22.90 -17.24 0.34
C ARG A 270 21.75 -17.25 1.33
N MET A 271 20.56 -17.75 0.94
CA MET A 271 19.44 -17.88 1.87
C MET A 271 19.74 -18.93 2.95
N PRO A 272 19.13 -18.81 4.16
CA PRO A 272 19.23 -19.82 5.20
C PRO A 272 18.90 -21.25 4.72
N ARG A 273 19.53 -22.25 5.32
CA ARG A 273 19.30 -23.68 5.04
C ARG A 273 18.18 -24.24 5.92
#